data_AF-G3K3E2-F1
#
_entry.id   AF-G3K3E2-F1
#
_cell.length_a   1.000
_cell.length_b   1.000
_cell.length_c   1.000
_cell.angle_alpha   90.00
_cell.angle_beta   90.00
_cell.angle_gamma   90.00
#
_symmetry.space_group_name_H-M   'P 1'
#
loop_
_entity.id
_entity.type
_entity.pdbx_description
1 polymer ?
#
loop_
_entity_poly.entity_id
_entity_poly.type
_entity_poly.pdbx_seq_one_letter_code
_entity_poly.pdbx_strand_id
1 'polypeptide(L)'
;MCLIVPALAALVLLSSAGAAVAASEDIALRGCWRSQQVRVTLADGTHREQNGDCVIEYDGSRARSTCHGSNGKTETLSSYVPSGPGQLRVTTLDPVTGQPKGPASELNYRIEDEWLLFERQLPASAQASPTGKQPVSLKSVSIRVSSGTTKGTECRPRGENPLRVGRMPTSSLLLTLPTGWKPWNVDPATDKNLGPAVNSNFFVGAFVPQSANFGSSGPVQFVLVLDDTRYGPIPVRPAQFADVKKRFIGEMPGSRLSCDDQDRVCASLRTPNGATTYTELVNLNGRVAMVTAASQNDSIDTLRRYAARFVERLRLDNQR
;
A
#
# COMPACT_ATOMS: atom_id res chain seq x y z
N MET A 1 -68.12 52.31 28.81
CA MET A 1 -66.80 51.90 29.33
C MET A 1 -66.44 50.59 28.65
N CYS A 2 -65.69 50.66 27.54
CA CYS A 2 -64.24 50.45 27.45
C CYS A 2 -63.92 49.00 27.08
N LEU A 3 -63.09 48.61 26.11
CA LEU A 3 -62.31 49.19 25.00
C LEU A 3 -61.70 47.95 24.27
N ILE A 4 -61.60 47.96 22.93
CA ILE A 4 -60.44 47.54 22.07
C ILE A 4 -59.94 46.06 22.18
N VAL A 5 -60.10 45.13 21.19
CA VAL A 5 -59.45 44.96 19.85
C VAL A 5 -57.98 44.44 19.97
N PRO A 6 -57.37 43.65 19.04
CA PRO A 6 -57.63 42.28 18.53
C PRO A 6 -56.29 41.43 18.46
N ALA A 7 -56.26 40.37 17.63
CA ALA A 7 -55.07 39.80 16.96
C ALA A 7 -54.02 39.00 17.78
N LEU A 8 -53.81 37.72 17.43
CA LEU A 8 -52.72 37.30 16.53
C LEU A 8 -52.77 35.79 16.34
N ALA A 9 -53.19 35.38 15.14
CA ALA A 9 -52.92 34.06 14.60
C ALA A 9 -51.39 33.96 14.34
N ALA A 10 -50.63 33.48 15.31
CA ALA A 10 -49.24 33.10 15.11
C ALA A 10 -49.22 31.68 14.53
N LEU A 11 -49.35 31.64 13.20
CA LEU A 11 -49.03 30.49 12.36
C LEU A 11 -47.57 30.11 12.63
N VAL A 12 -47.34 29.14 13.52
CA VAL A 12 -46.03 28.49 13.66
C VAL A 12 -45.85 27.61 12.43
N LEU A 13 -45.54 28.25 11.30
CA LEU A 13 -44.76 27.65 10.23
C LEU A 13 -43.43 27.28 10.87
N LEU A 14 -43.36 26.07 11.43
CA LEU A 14 -42.09 25.39 11.65
C LEU A 14 -41.46 25.27 10.26
N SER A 15 -40.64 26.27 9.97
CA SER A 15 -39.64 26.26 8.93
C SER A 15 -38.79 25.02 9.14
N SER A 16 -39.21 23.91 8.52
CA SER A 16 -38.35 22.82 8.12
C SER A 16 -37.40 23.38 7.06
N ALA A 17 -36.51 24.28 7.50
CA ALA A 17 -35.23 24.51 6.87
C ALA A 17 -34.50 23.18 7.05
N GLY A 18 -34.77 22.24 6.15
CA GLY A 18 -33.85 21.16 5.88
C GLY A 18 -32.53 21.86 5.61
N ALA A 19 -31.62 21.79 6.57
CA ALA A 19 -30.23 22.09 6.32
C ALA A 19 -29.83 21.13 5.20
N ALA A 20 -29.93 21.61 3.96
CA ALA A 20 -29.07 21.13 2.90
C ALA A 20 -27.68 21.43 3.43
N VAL A 21 -27.13 20.47 4.18
CA VAL A 21 -25.71 20.44 4.50
C VAL A 21 -25.08 20.33 3.13
N ALA A 22 -24.76 21.49 2.54
CA ALA A 22 -23.96 21.55 1.34
C ALA A 22 -22.76 20.67 1.67
N ALA A 23 -22.64 19.56 0.93
CA ALA A 23 -21.59 18.59 1.11
C ALA A 23 -20.26 19.35 1.04
N SER A 24 -19.73 19.73 2.21
CA SER A 24 -18.58 20.60 2.27
C SER A 24 -17.44 19.81 1.66
N GLU A 25 -16.73 20.44 0.75
CA GLU A 25 -15.51 19.88 0.19
C GLU A 25 -14.61 19.35 1.32
N ASP A 26 -14.24 18.07 1.26
CA ASP A 26 -13.36 17.49 2.28
C ASP A 26 -11.92 17.94 2.00
N ILE A 27 -11.53 19.06 2.61
CA ILE A 27 -10.19 19.64 2.50
C ILE A 27 -9.11 18.63 2.90
N ALA A 28 -9.39 17.67 3.80
CA ALA A 28 -8.41 16.67 4.21
C ALA A 28 -8.02 15.72 3.07
N LEU A 29 -8.91 15.51 2.09
CA LEU A 29 -8.64 14.70 0.91
C LEU A 29 -7.69 15.39 -0.07
N ARG A 30 -7.63 16.72 -0.07
CA ARG A 30 -6.80 17.49 -1.01
C ARG A 30 -5.31 17.12 -0.90
N GLY A 31 -4.64 17.27 -2.03
CA GLY A 31 -3.22 16.98 -2.16
C GLY A 31 -2.98 15.59 -2.75
N CYS A 32 -1.80 15.07 -2.48
CA CYS A 32 -1.26 13.95 -3.21
C CYS A 32 -1.19 12.67 -2.37
N TRP A 33 -1.61 11.54 -2.94
CA TRP A 33 -1.67 10.25 -2.27
C TRP A 33 -1.02 9.17 -3.12
N ARG A 34 -0.07 8.44 -2.54
CA ARG A 34 0.62 7.34 -3.22
C ARG A 34 0.02 6.01 -2.81
N SER A 35 -0.40 5.22 -3.79
CA SER A 35 -0.93 3.89 -3.58
C SER A 35 0.09 3.00 -2.85
N GLN A 36 -0.38 2.29 -1.83
CA GLN A 36 0.42 1.41 -0.97
C GLN A 36 -0.01 -0.04 -1.11
N GLN A 37 -1.32 -0.29 -1.18
CA GLN A 37 -1.89 -1.59 -1.50
C GLN A 37 -3.29 -1.47 -2.12
N VAL A 38 -3.56 -2.23 -3.18
CA VAL A 38 -4.85 -2.34 -3.83
C VAL A 38 -5.22 -3.82 -3.91
N ARG A 39 -6.22 -4.21 -3.13
CA ARG A 39 -6.76 -5.57 -3.13
C ARG A 39 -8.12 -5.59 -3.80
N VAL A 40 -8.26 -6.45 -4.80
CA VAL A 40 -9.53 -6.74 -5.45
C VAL A 40 -10.02 -8.11 -4.99
N THR A 41 -11.24 -8.15 -4.46
CA THR A 41 -11.93 -9.39 -4.10
C THR A 41 -12.80 -9.83 -5.27
N LEU A 42 -12.73 -11.11 -5.62
CA LEU A 42 -13.55 -11.72 -6.67
C LEU A 42 -14.80 -12.37 -6.09
N ALA A 43 -15.78 -12.68 -6.93
CA ALA A 43 -17.04 -13.29 -6.50
C ALA A 43 -16.87 -14.69 -5.88
N ASP A 44 -15.79 -15.41 -6.22
CA ASP A 44 -15.41 -16.68 -5.60
C ASP A 44 -14.70 -16.54 -4.24
N GLY A 45 -14.56 -15.30 -3.73
CA GLY A 45 -13.89 -14.99 -2.46
C GLY A 45 -12.37 -14.92 -2.54
N THR A 46 -11.76 -15.29 -3.68
CA THR A 46 -10.32 -15.11 -3.88
C THR A 46 -9.98 -13.63 -4.05
N HIS A 47 -8.73 -13.29 -3.81
CA HIS A 47 -8.23 -11.92 -3.94
C HIS A 47 -7.04 -11.82 -4.88
N ARG A 48 -6.90 -10.65 -5.50
CA ARG A 48 -5.75 -10.28 -6.33
C ARG A 48 -5.23 -8.94 -5.90
N GLU A 49 -3.92 -8.84 -5.77
CA GLU A 49 -3.24 -7.57 -5.56
C GLU A 49 -3.04 -6.88 -6.93
N GLN A 50 -3.45 -5.61 -7.02
CA GLN A 50 -3.35 -4.79 -8.23
C GLN A 50 -2.43 -3.58 -8.00
N ASN A 51 -1.39 -3.77 -7.18
CA ASN A 51 -0.44 -2.73 -6.86
C ASN A 51 0.37 -2.26 -8.07
N GLY A 52 0.16 -1.00 -8.46
CA GLY A 52 1.04 -0.26 -9.35
C GLY A 52 1.74 0.89 -8.64
N ASP A 53 2.75 1.46 -9.29
CA ASP A 53 3.32 2.75 -8.89
C ASP A 53 2.36 3.88 -9.30
N CYS A 54 1.34 4.07 -8.49
CA CYS A 54 0.26 5.01 -8.72
C CYS A 54 0.26 6.12 -7.69
N VAL A 55 -0.06 7.32 -8.17
CA VAL A 55 -0.26 8.51 -7.37
C VAL A 55 -1.56 9.19 -7.79
N ILE A 56 -2.36 9.61 -6.83
CA ILE A 56 -3.62 10.33 -7.05
C ILE A 56 -3.52 11.71 -6.43
N GLU A 57 -3.74 12.73 -7.23
CA GLU A 57 -3.87 14.12 -6.79
C GLU A 57 -5.34 14.50 -6.72
N TYR A 58 -5.79 15.01 -5.57
CA TYR A 58 -7.12 15.56 -5.37
C TYR A 58 -7.04 17.10 -5.30
N ASP A 59 -7.65 17.78 -6.27
CA ASP A 59 -7.61 19.25 -6.44
C ASP A 59 -8.96 19.92 -6.15
N GLY A 60 -9.68 19.35 -5.19
CA GLY A 60 -10.94 19.85 -4.67
C GLY A 60 -12.21 19.29 -5.31
N SER A 61 -12.30 19.22 -6.64
CA SER A 61 -13.41 18.53 -7.32
C SER A 61 -12.96 17.52 -8.36
N ARG A 62 -11.66 17.43 -8.66
CA ARG A 62 -11.11 16.43 -9.57
C ARG A 62 -10.02 15.61 -8.91
N ALA A 63 -9.97 14.35 -9.31
CA ALA A 63 -8.93 13.41 -8.94
C ALA A 63 -8.17 13.04 -10.22
N ARG A 64 -6.85 13.24 -10.22
CA ARG A 64 -5.97 12.79 -11.29
C ARG A 64 -5.11 11.66 -10.78
N SER A 65 -5.40 10.44 -11.24
CA SER A 65 -4.58 9.27 -10.97
C SER A 65 -3.57 9.09 -12.10
N THR A 66 -2.30 9.01 -11.73
CA THR A 66 -1.20 8.71 -12.64
C THR A 66 -0.52 7.44 -12.18
N CYS A 67 -0.40 6.45 -13.05
CA CYS A 67 0.28 5.19 -12.77
C CYS A 67 1.44 4.97 -13.74
N HIS A 68 2.53 4.40 -13.26
CA HIS A 68 3.60 3.85 -14.07
C HIS A 68 3.58 2.32 -14.00
N GLY A 69 3.65 1.66 -15.15
CA GLY A 69 3.70 0.21 -15.25
C GLY A 69 4.39 -0.24 -16.53
N SER A 70 4.34 -1.55 -16.83
CA SER A 70 5.00 -2.15 -17.99
C SER A 70 4.56 -1.55 -19.34
N ASN A 71 3.34 -1.02 -19.41
CA ASN A 71 2.79 -0.41 -20.62
C ASN A 71 3.06 1.11 -20.65
N GLY A 72 3.98 1.60 -19.84
CA GLY A 72 4.31 3.01 -19.69
C GLY A 72 3.41 3.73 -18.69
N LYS A 73 3.30 5.05 -18.87
CA LYS A 73 2.51 5.93 -18.01
C LYS A 73 1.04 5.89 -18.44
N THR A 74 0.14 5.65 -17.48
CA THR A 74 -1.31 5.73 -17.67
C THR A 74 -1.88 6.82 -16.77
N GLU A 75 -2.91 7.52 -17.28
CA GLU A 75 -3.57 8.60 -16.55
C GLU A 75 -5.08 8.38 -16.56
N THR A 76 -5.72 8.60 -15.42
CA THR A 76 -7.17 8.57 -15.26
C THR A 76 -7.61 9.84 -14.57
N LEU A 77 -8.52 10.58 -15.23
CA LEU A 77 -9.16 11.76 -14.68
C LEU A 77 -10.54 11.37 -14.15
N SER A 78 -10.91 11.88 -12.98
CA SER A 78 -12.25 11.71 -12.42
C SER A 78 -12.73 12.99 -11.77
N SER A 79 -14.03 13.26 -11.80
CA SER A 79 -14.66 14.19 -10.86
C SER A 79 -15.09 13.43 -9.62
N TYR A 80 -15.15 14.12 -8.48
CA TYR A 80 -15.72 13.58 -7.26
C TYR A 80 -16.52 14.64 -6.52
N VAL A 81 -17.56 14.20 -5.82
CA VAL A 81 -18.33 15.02 -4.89
C VAL A 81 -18.61 14.19 -3.64
N PRO A 82 -18.57 14.77 -2.43
CA PRO A 82 -19.01 14.05 -1.25
C PRO A 82 -20.51 13.77 -1.33
N SER A 83 -20.91 12.52 -1.10
CA SER A 83 -22.31 12.09 -1.10
C SER A 83 -22.87 11.87 0.31
N GLY A 84 -22.00 11.90 1.31
CA GLY A 84 -22.30 11.74 2.73
C GLY A 84 -21.00 11.65 3.55
N PRO A 85 -21.08 11.59 4.88
CA PRO A 85 -19.90 11.39 5.73
C PRO A 85 -19.13 10.13 5.33
N GLY A 86 -17.84 10.29 4.97
CA GLY A 86 -16.99 9.18 4.55
C GLY A 86 -17.40 8.54 3.22
N GLN A 87 -18.17 9.23 2.37
CA GLN A 87 -18.59 8.72 1.06
C GLN A 87 -18.30 9.71 -0.06
N LEU A 88 -17.76 9.20 -1.17
CA LEU A 88 -17.57 9.96 -2.41
C LEU A 88 -18.38 9.34 -3.53
N ARG A 89 -19.04 10.19 -4.31
CA ARG A 89 -19.55 9.85 -5.63
C ARG A 89 -18.51 10.27 -6.67
N VAL A 90 -17.95 9.30 -7.37
CA VAL A 90 -16.84 9.49 -8.32
C VAL A 90 -17.28 9.15 -9.74
N THR A 91 -16.95 10.02 -10.69
CA THR A 91 -17.26 9.83 -12.11
C THR A 91 -15.97 9.89 -12.92
N THR A 92 -15.64 8.82 -13.64
CA THR A 92 -14.49 8.83 -14.55
C THR A 92 -14.77 9.74 -15.75
N LEU A 93 -13.80 10.60 -16.06
CA LEU A 93 -13.91 11.58 -17.14
C LEU A 93 -13.03 11.18 -18.31
N ASP A 94 -13.46 11.57 -19.51
CA ASP A 94 -12.63 11.54 -20.69
C ASP A 94 -11.60 12.68 -20.62
N PRO A 95 -10.30 12.40 -20.75
CA PRO A 95 -9.27 13.42 -20.58
C PRO A 95 -9.26 14.47 -21.70
N VAL A 96 -9.84 14.17 -22.87
CA VAL A 96 -9.89 15.10 -24.01
C VAL A 96 -11.12 16.00 -23.91
N THR A 97 -12.29 15.42 -23.66
CA THR A 97 -13.57 16.15 -23.68
C THR A 97 -14.01 16.64 -22.29
N GLY A 98 -13.46 16.07 -21.22
CA GLY A 98 -13.89 16.31 -19.84
C GLY A 98 -15.25 15.68 -19.49
N GLN A 99 -15.88 14.95 -20.42
CA GLN A 99 -17.21 14.38 -20.24
C GLN A 99 -17.16 13.03 -19.49
N PRO A 100 -18.22 12.65 -18.76
CA PRO A 100 -18.31 11.34 -18.13
C PRO A 100 -18.15 10.17 -19.12
N LYS A 101 -17.24 9.23 -18.83
CA LYS A 101 -17.06 7.98 -19.61
C LYS A 101 -18.02 6.86 -19.19
N GLY A 102 -18.81 7.08 -18.16
CA GLY A 102 -19.71 6.09 -17.60
C GLY A 102 -20.50 6.63 -16.41
N PRO A 103 -21.34 5.78 -15.79
CA PRO A 103 -22.08 6.17 -14.61
C PRO A 103 -21.15 6.48 -13.43
N ALA A 104 -21.58 7.39 -12.57
CA ALA A 104 -20.91 7.62 -11.30
C ALA A 104 -20.96 6.37 -10.43
N SER A 105 -19.91 6.16 -9.64
CA SER A 105 -19.82 5.10 -8.65
C SER A 105 -19.62 5.69 -7.27
N GLU A 106 -20.22 5.06 -6.28
CA GLU A 106 -20.00 5.41 -4.88
C GLU A 106 -18.85 4.60 -4.30
N LEU A 107 -18.07 5.25 -3.44
CA LEU A 107 -17.03 4.60 -2.65
C LEU A 107 -17.05 5.17 -1.24
N ASN A 108 -16.70 4.32 -0.28
CA ASN A 108 -16.45 4.72 1.08
C ASN A 108 -14.97 5.10 1.22
N TYR A 109 -14.70 6.11 2.02
CA TYR A 109 -13.34 6.50 2.35
C TYR A 109 -13.22 6.94 3.80
N ARG A 110 -11.99 6.85 4.30
CA ARG A 110 -11.59 7.44 5.57
C ARG A 110 -10.14 7.86 5.48
N ILE A 111 -9.82 8.92 6.21
CA ILE A 111 -8.46 9.37 6.41
C ILE A 111 -8.09 9.11 7.86
N GLU A 112 -6.99 8.38 8.07
CA GLU A 112 -6.44 8.04 9.38
C GLU A 112 -4.99 8.52 9.41
N ASP A 113 -4.72 9.63 10.11
CA ASP A 113 -3.44 10.33 10.07
C ASP A 113 -3.02 10.64 8.61
N GLU A 114 -1.95 10.00 8.15
CA GLU A 114 -1.39 10.14 6.80
C GLU A 114 -1.91 9.09 5.81
N TRP A 115 -2.90 8.28 6.21
CA TRP A 115 -3.41 7.16 5.43
C TRP A 115 -4.80 7.45 4.87
N LEU A 116 -4.96 7.27 3.56
CA LEU A 116 -6.24 7.31 2.88
C LEU A 116 -6.66 5.89 2.54
N LEU A 117 -7.79 5.46 3.09
CA LEU A 117 -8.36 4.14 2.87
C LEU A 117 -9.63 4.29 2.04
N PHE A 118 -9.73 3.48 0.99
CA PHE A 118 -10.90 3.39 0.12
C PHE A 118 -11.49 1.99 0.13
N GLU A 119 -12.81 1.92 0.09
CA GLU A 119 -13.56 0.70 -0.18
C GLU A 119 -14.66 0.99 -1.19
N ARG A 120 -14.67 0.20 -2.27
CA ARG A 120 -15.67 0.31 -3.33
C ARG A 120 -16.29 -1.06 -3.56
N GLN A 121 -17.62 -1.11 -3.51
CA GLN A 121 -18.37 -2.25 -4.03
C GLN A 121 -18.48 -2.11 -5.54
N LEU A 122 -18.18 -3.19 -6.26
CA LEU A 122 -18.28 -3.22 -7.71
C LEU A 122 -19.61 -3.91 -8.07
N PRO A 123 -20.46 -3.28 -8.89
CA PRO A 123 -21.72 -3.89 -9.27
C PRO A 123 -21.44 -5.18 -10.01
N ALA A 124 -22.23 -6.22 -9.72
CA ALA A 124 -22.18 -7.47 -10.46
C ALA A 124 -22.48 -7.17 -11.94
N SER A 125 -21.56 -7.51 -12.84
CA SER A 125 -21.81 -7.35 -14.27
C SER A 125 -22.95 -8.28 -14.68
N ALA A 126 -23.90 -7.78 -15.49
CA ALA A 126 -24.99 -8.59 -16.05
C ALA A 126 -24.48 -9.81 -16.86
N GLN A 127 -23.25 -9.74 -17.34
CA GLN A 127 -22.48 -10.88 -17.83
C GLN A 127 -21.63 -11.42 -16.68
N ALA A 128 -22.23 -12.24 -15.81
CA ALA A 128 -21.48 -13.01 -14.83
C ALA A 128 -20.47 -13.86 -15.61
N SER A 129 -19.17 -13.74 -15.32
CA SER A 129 -18.20 -14.68 -15.90
C SER A 129 -18.59 -16.07 -15.39
N PRO A 130 -18.74 -17.08 -16.26
CA PRO A 130 -19.04 -18.45 -15.82
C PRO A 130 -17.96 -19.02 -14.88
N THR A 131 -16.81 -18.35 -14.79
CA THR A 131 -15.69 -18.74 -13.92
C THR A 131 -15.78 -18.22 -12.48
N GLY A 132 -16.74 -17.36 -12.13
CA GLY A 132 -16.83 -16.75 -10.78
C GLY A 132 -15.73 -15.72 -10.47
N LYS A 133 -14.85 -15.41 -11.43
CA LYS A 133 -13.68 -14.52 -11.25
C LYS A 133 -13.98 -13.03 -11.47
N GLN A 134 -15.23 -12.61 -11.35
CA GLN A 134 -15.59 -11.20 -11.51
C GLN A 134 -15.25 -10.41 -10.25
N PRO A 135 -14.66 -9.20 -10.35
CA PRO A 135 -14.45 -8.31 -9.21
C PRO A 135 -15.76 -7.92 -8.53
N VAL A 136 -15.83 -8.03 -7.21
CA VAL A 136 -17.00 -7.62 -6.40
C VAL A 136 -16.70 -6.50 -5.42
N SER A 137 -15.44 -6.39 -4.98
CA SER A 137 -15.02 -5.26 -4.16
C SER A 137 -13.56 -4.89 -4.40
N LEU A 138 -13.24 -3.63 -4.17
CA LEU A 138 -11.90 -3.10 -4.22
C LEU A 138 -11.63 -2.36 -2.92
N LYS A 139 -10.52 -2.70 -2.28
CA LYS A 139 -9.98 -1.98 -1.13
C LYS A 139 -8.62 -1.43 -1.50
N SER A 140 -8.40 -0.16 -1.19
CA SER A 140 -7.13 0.51 -1.45
C SER A 140 -6.67 1.26 -0.20
N VAL A 141 -5.38 1.23 0.05
CA VAL A 141 -4.72 2.07 1.03
C VAL A 141 -3.64 2.87 0.32
N SER A 142 -3.67 4.17 0.56
CA SER A 142 -2.69 5.14 0.08
C SER A 142 -2.11 5.91 1.24
N ILE A 143 -0.90 6.42 1.07
CA ILE A 143 -0.26 7.31 2.04
C ILE A 143 -0.11 8.68 1.41
N ARG A 144 -0.32 9.75 2.19
CA ARG A 144 -0.11 11.12 1.72
C ARG A 144 1.33 11.27 1.23
N VAL A 145 1.58 12.01 0.16
CA VAL A 145 2.95 12.33 -0.23
C VAL A 145 3.35 13.58 0.54
N SER A 146 4.34 13.45 1.44
CA SER A 146 4.87 14.58 2.20
C SER A 146 5.34 15.66 1.24
N SER A 147 4.98 16.92 1.51
CA SER A 147 5.43 18.09 0.77
C SER A 147 6.87 18.43 1.18
N GLY A 148 7.84 17.62 0.76
CA GLY A 148 9.25 17.93 0.98
C GLY A 148 9.63 19.21 0.24
N THR A 149 10.68 19.88 0.69
CA THR A 149 11.17 21.20 0.21
C THR A 149 11.45 21.30 -1.30
N THR A 150 11.37 20.21 -2.05
CA THR A 150 11.53 20.14 -3.50
C THR A 150 10.19 20.30 -4.21
N LYS A 151 9.84 21.56 -4.52
CA LYS A 151 8.70 21.95 -5.36
C LYS A 151 8.51 21.05 -6.59
N GLY A 152 7.40 20.31 -6.63
CA GLY A 152 6.71 19.93 -7.88
C GLY A 152 6.97 18.54 -8.50
N THR A 153 7.84 17.70 -7.94
CA THR A 153 8.11 16.34 -8.48
C THR A 153 7.50 15.20 -7.67
N GLU A 154 6.99 15.46 -6.47
CA GLU A 154 6.61 14.41 -5.52
C GLU A 154 5.28 13.73 -5.88
N CYS A 155 4.37 14.45 -6.55
CA CYS A 155 3.10 13.91 -7.02
C CYS A 155 3.19 13.21 -8.38
N ARG A 156 4.19 12.35 -8.53
CA ARG A 156 4.39 11.52 -9.73
C ARG A 156 4.70 10.09 -9.32
N PRO A 157 4.36 9.10 -10.17
CA PRO A 157 4.97 7.79 -10.10
C PRO A 157 6.50 7.92 -10.02
N ARG A 158 7.13 7.05 -9.23
CA ARG A 158 8.59 6.95 -9.14
C ARG A 158 9.22 6.47 -10.45
N GLY A 159 8.47 5.76 -11.28
CA GLY A 159 8.96 5.25 -12.55
C GLY A 159 9.73 3.94 -12.40
N GLU A 160 10.57 3.66 -13.38
CA GLU A 160 11.45 2.49 -13.35
C GLU A 160 12.42 2.58 -12.16
N ASN A 161 12.53 1.48 -11.41
CA ASN A 161 13.46 1.37 -10.29
C ASN A 161 14.47 0.26 -10.58
N PRO A 162 15.78 0.57 -10.70
CA PRO A 162 16.81 -0.42 -11.04
C PRO A 162 17.02 -1.47 -9.94
N LEU A 163 16.40 -1.32 -8.76
CA LEU A 163 16.44 -2.31 -7.69
C LEU A 163 15.46 -3.48 -7.91
N ARG A 164 14.61 -3.40 -8.96
CA ARG A 164 13.53 -4.35 -9.21
C ARG A 164 13.52 -4.79 -10.66
N VAL A 165 13.25 -6.07 -10.87
CA VAL A 165 13.03 -6.67 -12.18
C VAL A 165 11.78 -7.54 -12.12
N GLY A 166 11.02 -7.58 -13.21
CA GLY A 166 9.87 -8.48 -13.35
C GLY A 166 8.51 -7.80 -13.33
N ARG A 167 7.46 -8.63 -13.31
CA ARG A 167 6.05 -8.19 -13.43
C ARG A 167 5.28 -8.15 -12.11
N MET A 168 5.97 -8.37 -10.98
CA MET A 168 5.32 -8.42 -9.68
C MET A 168 4.76 -7.05 -9.27
N PRO A 169 3.66 -7.03 -8.47
CA PRO A 169 3.11 -5.77 -8.00
C PRO A 169 4.12 -4.96 -7.20
N THR A 170 4.06 -3.63 -7.35
CA THR A 170 5.11 -2.72 -6.89
C THR A 170 4.92 -2.38 -5.41
N SER A 171 5.94 -2.62 -4.58
CA SER A 171 5.97 -2.06 -3.22
C SER A 171 6.21 -0.56 -3.26
N SER A 172 5.48 0.17 -2.43
CA SER A 172 5.66 1.60 -2.25
C SER A 172 6.72 1.95 -1.19
N LEU A 173 7.35 0.98 -0.53
CA LEU A 173 8.49 1.24 0.35
C LEU A 173 9.66 1.81 -0.47
N LEU A 174 10.24 2.90 0.03
CA LEU A 174 11.47 3.47 -0.49
C LEU A 174 12.64 2.68 0.05
N LEU A 175 13.59 2.36 -0.81
CA LEU A 175 14.87 1.81 -0.42
C LEU A 175 15.88 2.33 -1.41
N THR A 176 16.84 3.08 -0.90
CA THR A 176 18.07 3.42 -1.59
C THR A 176 19.13 2.41 -1.17
N LEU A 177 20.03 2.11 -2.09
CA LEU A 177 20.94 0.98 -1.95
C LEU A 177 21.98 1.25 -0.84
N PRO A 178 22.10 0.37 0.18
CA PRO A 178 23.17 0.48 1.17
C PRO A 178 24.56 0.33 0.54
N THR A 179 25.54 1.07 1.05
CA THR A 179 26.93 1.03 0.55
C THR A 179 27.52 -0.38 0.61
N GLY A 180 28.22 -0.79 -0.44
CA GLY A 180 28.84 -2.11 -0.57
C GLY A 180 27.90 -3.22 -1.06
N TRP A 181 26.65 -2.88 -1.36
CA TRP A 181 25.67 -3.78 -1.95
C TRP A 181 25.37 -3.40 -3.39
N LYS A 182 24.84 -4.35 -4.17
CA LYS A 182 24.30 -4.14 -5.50
C LYS A 182 23.00 -4.93 -5.67
N PRO A 183 22.06 -4.47 -6.52
CA PRO A 183 20.87 -5.24 -6.85
C PRO A 183 21.24 -6.58 -7.47
N TRP A 184 20.58 -7.64 -7.01
CA TRP A 184 20.50 -8.90 -7.73
C TRP A 184 19.24 -8.86 -8.58
N ASN A 185 19.42 -8.54 -9.86
CA ASN A 185 18.37 -8.31 -10.83
C ASN A 185 17.76 -9.63 -11.31
N VAL A 186 16.94 -10.23 -10.44
CA VAL A 186 16.24 -11.49 -10.71
C VAL A 186 14.73 -11.25 -10.64
N ASP A 187 13.98 -11.83 -11.58
CA ASP A 187 12.52 -11.80 -11.56
C ASP A 187 12.00 -12.90 -10.61
N PRO A 188 11.47 -12.54 -9.43
CA PRO A 188 10.99 -13.53 -8.46
C PRO A 188 9.82 -14.36 -8.98
N ALA A 189 9.09 -13.93 -10.02
CA ALA A 189 8.02 -14.73 -10.61
C ALA A 189 8.56 -15.94 -11.40
N THR A 190 9.82 -15.91 -11.82
CA THR A 190 10.45 -16.98 -12.60
C THR A 190 11.56 -17.70 -11.86
N ASP A 191 12.10 -17.10 -10.80
CA ASP A 191 13.14 -17.70 -9.98
C ASP A 191 12.57 -18.70 -8.97
N LYS A 192 13.04 -19.95 -9.05
CA LYS A 192 12.56 -21.05 -8.22
C LYS A 192 12.90 -20.89 -6.73
N ASN A 193 13.93 -20.10 -6.41
CA ASN A 193 14.38 -19.89 -5.03
C ASN A 193 13.64 -18.72 -4.37
N LEU A 194 13.35 -17.66 -5.14
CA LEU A 194 12.69 -16.47 -4.63
C LEU A 194 11.17 -16.51 -4.74
N GLY A 195 10.60 -17.19 -5.73
CA GLY A 195 9.14 -17.26 -5.92
C GLY A 195 8.36 -17.63 -4.66
N PRO A 196 8.73 -18.70 -3.93
CA PRO A 196 8.07 -19.07 -2.68
C PRO A 196 8.20 -18.00 -1.58
N ALA A 197 9.31 -17.27 -1.53
CA ALA A 197 9.55 -16.22 -0.53
C ALA A 197 8.75 -14.93 -0.82
N VAL A 198 8.50 -14.64 -2.11
CA VAL A 198 7.79 -13.42 -2.52
C VAL A 198 6.27 -13.62 -2.55
N ASN A 199 5.77 -14.84 -2.84
CA ASN A 199 4.37 -15.26 -2.93
C ASN A 199 3.30 -14.16 -2.73
N SER A 200 2.94 -13.85 -1.48
CA SER A 200 1.87 -12.90 -1.13
C SER A 200 2.35 -11.46 -0.85
N ASN A 201 3.66 -11.21 -0.85
CA ASN A 201 4.28 -9.94 -0.46
C ASN A 201 4.65 -9.11 -1.70
N PHE A 202 4.85 -7.80 -1.52
CA PHE A 202 5.43 -6.99 -2.60
C PHE A 202 6.95 -7.03 -2.55
N PHE A 203 7.56 -7.31 -3.70
CA PHE A 203 9.00 -7.35 -3.84
C PHE A 203 9.57 -5.92 -3.82
N VAL A 204 10.44 -5.63 -2.85
CA VAL A 204 11.18 -4.37 -2.80
C VAL A 204 12.51 -4.50 -3.54
N GLY A 205 13.22 -5.61 -3.34
CA GLY A 205 14.44 -5.93 -4.05
C GLY A 205 15.19 -7.11 -3.44
N ALA A 206 16.12 -7.66 -4.21
CA ALA A 206 17.12 -8.61 -3.74
C ALA A 206 18.51 -8.02 -3.95
N PHE A 207 19.41 -8.26 -3.02
CA PHE A 207 20.69 -7.56 -2.97
C PHE A 207 21.79 -8.54 -2.62
N VAL A 208 22.95 -8.32 -3.23
CA VAL A 208 24.16 -9.10 -2.95
C VAL A 208 25.31 -8.14 -2.67
N PRO A 209 26.34 -8.54 -1.90
CA PRO A 209 27.54 -7.73 -1.75
C PRO A 209 28.18 -7.45 -3.11
N GLN A 210 28.88 -6.32 -3.25
CA GLN A 210 29.56 -6.00 -4.50
C GLN A 210 30.55 -7.09 -4.93
N SER A 211 31.21 -7.71 -3.95
CA SER A 211 32.13 -8.84 -4.06
C SER A 211 31.45 -10.22 -4.05
N ALA A 212 30.14 -10.30 -4.28
CA ALA A 212 29.40 -11.55 -4.18
C ALA A 212 29.92 -12.63 -5.14
N ASN A 213 30.09 -13.82 -4.58
CA ASN A 213 30.34 -15.04 -5.33
C ASN A 213 29.01 -15.72 -5.68
N PHE A 214 28.93 -16.24 -6.90
CA PHE A 214 27.77 -16.97 -7.40
C PHE A 214 28.13 -18.44 -7.54
N GLY A 215 27.34 -19.30 -6.89
CA GLY A 215 27.37 -20.74 -7.11
C GLY A 215 26.41 -21.15 -8.23
N SER A 216 26.28 -22.46 -8.45
CA SER A 216 25.37 -23.03 -9.46
C SER A 216 23.89 -22.75 -9.20
N SER A 217 23.51 -22.44 -7.95
CA SER A 217 22.12 -22.16 -7.54
C SER A 217 21.82 -20.69 -7.26
N GLY A 218 22.76 -19.77 -7.56
CA GLY A 218 22.64 -18.35 -7.27
C GLY A 218 23.71 -17.83 -6.30
N PRO A 219 23.53 -16.62 -5.72
CA PRO A 219 24.51 -16.03 -4.83
C PRO A 219 24.64 -16.82 -3.52
N VAL A 220 25.88 -16.97 -3.05
CA VAL A 220 26.16 -17.67 -1.78
C VAL A 220 25.63 -16.89 -0.57
N GLN A 221 25.49 -15.57 -0.71
CA GLN A 221 24.95 -14.66 0.29
C GLN A 221 24.10 -13.58 -0.37
N PHE A 222 22.94 -13.28 0.22
CA PHE A 222 22.05 -12.21 -0.27
C PHE A 222 21.18 -11.64 0.86
N VAL A 223 20.61 -10.47 0.60
CA VAL A 223 19.53 -9.86 1.39
C VAL A 223 18.31 -9.70 0.50
N LEU A 224 17.18 -10.21 0.96
CA LEU A 224 15.88 -10.06 0.34
C LEU A 224 15.05 -9.06 1.16
N VAL A 225 14.48 -8.06 0.49
CA VAL A 225 13.59 -7.08 1.11
C VAL A 225 12.21 -7.19 0.49
N LEU A 226 11.22 -7.41 1.35
CA LEU A 226 9.81 -7.53 1.00
C LEU A 226 8.96 -6.56 1.83
N ASP A 227 7.79 -6.29 1.30
CA ASP A 227 6.73 -5.53 1.96
C ASP A 227 5.59 -6.50 2.26
N ASP A 228 5.39 -6.81 3.55
CA ASP A 228 4.45 -7.81 4.03
C ASP A 228 3.02 -7.27 4.01
N THR A 229 2.26 -7.72 3.02
CA THR A 229 0.92 -7.23 2.69
C THR A 229 -0.19 -8.20 3.13
N ARG A 230 0.17 -9.23 3.89
CA ARG A 230 -0.76 -10.28 4.34
C ARG A 230 -1.80 -9.75 5.34
N TYR A 231 -1.59 -8.59 5.95
CA TYR A 231 -2.58 -7.90 6.79
C TYR A 231 -3.65 -7.16 5.97
N GLY A 232 -3.48 -7.11 4.65
CA GLY A 232 -4.39 -6.45 3.75
C GLY A 232 -4.18 -4.94 3.67
N PRO A 233 -5.04 -4.26 2.90
CA PRO A 233 -4.90 -2.84 2.57
C PRO A 233 -5.30 -1.94 3.74
N ILE A 234 -4.60 -2.09 4.86
CA ILE A 234 -4.73 -1.28 6.07
C ILE A 234 -3.34 -1.02 6.66
N PRO A 235 -3.10 0.16 7.26
CA PRO A 235 -1.86 0.38 8.00
C PRO A 235 -1.85 -0.47 9.28
N VAL A 236 -0.73 -1.14 9.54
CA VAL A 236 -0.50 -1.92 10.74
C VAL A 236 -0.14 -0.99 11.89
N ARG A 237 -1.07 -0.76 12.81
CA ARG A 237 -0.82 0.08 14.00
C ARG A 237 0.10 -0.63 15.00
N PRO A 238 0.77 0.10 15.92
CA PRO A 238 1.64 -0.51 16.92
C PRO A 238 0.97 -1.62 17.74
N ALA A 239 -0.30 -1.44 18.13
CA ALA A 239 -1.06 -2.47 18.86
C ALA A 239 -1.33 -3.73 18.01
N GLN A 240 -1.54 -3.57 16.70
CA GLN A 240 -1.76 -4.67 15.77
C GLN A 240 -0.45 -5.38 15.40
N PHE A 241 0.70 -4.75 15.66
CA PHE A 241 2.00 -5.37 15.40
C PHE A 241 2.25 -6.59 16.31
N ALA A 242 1.57 -6.71 17.45
CA ALA A 242 1.60 -7.93 18.26
C ALA A 242 1.09 -9.16 17.49
N ASP A 243 0.02 -9.01 16.70
CA ASP A 243 -0.48 -10.10 15.85
C ASP A 243 0.51 -10.45 14.74
N VAL A 244 1.28 -9.45 14.29
CA VAL A 244 2.33 -9.66 13.29
C VAL A 244 3.43 -10.56 13.81
N LYS A 245 3.89 -10.26 15.02
CA LYS A 245 4.91 -11.05 15.71
C LYS A 245 4.43 -12.47 15.95
N LYS A 246 3.21 -12.62 16.45
CA LYS A 246 2.62 -13.93 16.73
C LYS A 246 2.56 -14.80 15.48
N ARG A 247 2.11 -14.24 14.35
CA ARG A 247 2.09 -14.96 13.07
C ARG A 247 3.49 -15.33 12.60
N PHE A 248 4.42 -14.39 12.63
CA PHE A 248 5.81 -14.61 12.23
C PHE A 248 6.47 -15.76 13.00
N ILE A 249 6.29 -15.81 14.32
CA ILE A 249 6.81 -16.88 15.16
C ILE A 249 6.16 -18.22 14.82
N GLY A 250 4.83 -18.24 14.62
CA GLY A 250 4.09 -19.45 14.27
C GLY A 250 4.46 -20.03 12.90
N GLU A 251 4.83 -19.20 11.94
CA GLU A 251 5.23 -19.59 10.58
C GLU A 251 6.69 -20.11 10.50
N MET A 252 7.49 -19.91 11.54
CA MET A 252 8.90 -20.30 11.57
C MET A 252 9.20 -21.34 12.68
N PRO A 253 8.67 -22.57 12.56
CA PRO A 253 8.96 -23.62 13.54
C PRO A 253 10.46 -23.95 13.56
N GLY A 254 11.03 -24.06 14.77
CA GLY A 254 12.46 -24.31 14.98
C GLY A 254 13.35 -23.08 14.82
N SER A 255 12.78 -21.89 14.62
CA SER A 255 13.54 -20.64 14.63
C SER A 255 13.95 -20.22 16.05
N ARG A 256 15.04 -19.46 16.14
CA ARG A 256 15.49 -18.83 17.37
C ARG A 256 15.20 -17.34 17.32
N LEU A 257 14.33 -16.87 18.21
CA LEU A 257 14.08 -15.44 18.39
C LEU A 257 15.35 -14.74 18.89
N SER A 258 15.64 -13.58 18.30
CA SER A 258 16.79 -12.75 18.65
C SER A 258 16.45 -11.32 19.04
N CYS A 259 15.23 -10.87 18.76
CA CYS A 259 14.68 -9.59 19.24
C CYS A 259 13.15 -9.61 19.17
N ASP A 260 12.54 -8.83 20.05
CA ASP A 260 11.09 -8.65 20.16
C ASP A 260 10.81 -7.25 20.75
N ASP A 261 10.97 -6.22 19.92
CA ASP A 261 10.78 -4.82 20.29
C ASP A 261 9.41 -4.32 19.82
N GLN A 262 8.92 -3.19 20.31
CA GLN A 262 7.55 -2.71 20.03
C GLN A 262 7.17 -2.69 18.53
N ASP A 263 8.08 -2.30 17.65
CA ASP A 263 7.89 -2.17 16.21
C ASP A 263 8.72 -3.18 15.39
N ARG A 264 9.36 -4.14 16.05
CA ARG A 264 10.29 -5.06 15.42
C ARG A 264 10.27 -6.47 16.02
N VAL A 265 10.45 -7.49 15.18
CA VAL A 265 10.75 -8.86 15.62
C VAL A 265 11.76 -9.49 14.69
N CYS A 266 12.66 -10.31 15.24
CA CYS A 266 13.65 -11.00 14.43
C CYS A 266 13.89 -12.43 14.90
N ALA A 267 14.11 -13.30 13.94
CA ALA A 267 14.36 -14.71 14.15
C ALA A 267 15.44 -15.21 13.18
N SER A 268 16.20 -16.21 13.62
CA SER A 268 17.10 -16.97 12.75
C SER A 268 16.63 -18.41 12.59
N LEU A 269 16.89 -18.98 11.42
CA LEU A 269 16.60 -20.36 11.11
C LEU A 269 17.81 -20.97 10.42
N ARG A 270 18.16 -22.20 10.81
CA ARG A 270 19.10 -23.02 10.07
C ARG A 270 18.32 -24.04 9.27
N THR A 271 18.41 -23.96 7.95
CA THR A 271 17.69 -24.86 7.06
C THR A 271 18.39 -26.23 6.99
N PRO A 272 17.67 -27.31 6.62
CA PRO A 272 18.25 -28.65 6.57
C PRO A 272 19.45 -28.79 5.61
N ASN A 273 19.52 -27.95 4.57
CA ASN A 273 20.64 -27.88 3.63
C ASN A 273 21.85 -27.10 4.18
N GLY A 274 21.86 -26.73 5.47
CA GLY A 274 22.97 -26.07 6.15
C GLY A 274 22.99 -24.55 6.03
N ALA A 275 22.17 -23.96 5.15
CA ALA A 275 22.08 -22.52 5.04
C ALA A 275 21.49 -21.90 6.32
N THR A 276 21.93 -20.68 6.61
CA THR A 276 21.43 -19.91 7.74
C THR A 276 20.70 -18.69 7.22
N THR A 277 19.52 -18.45 7.75
CA THR A 277 18.73 -17.25 7.48
C THR A 277 18.55 -16.46 8.77
N TYR A 278 18.52 -15.13 8.62
CA TYR A 278 18.13 -14.19 9.65
C TYR A 278 17.07 -13.27 9.04
N THR A 279 15.89 -13.24 9.65
CA THR A 279 14.76 -12.45 9.17
C THR A 279 14.35 -11.44 10.24
N GLU A 280 14.13 -10.20 9.82
CA GLU A 280 13.67 -9.09 10.64
C GLU A 280 12.40 -8.51 10.01
N LEU A 281 11.31 -8.45 10.79
CA LEU A 281 10.12 -7.67 10.45
C LEU A 281 10.17 -6.37 11.22
N VAL A 282 9.94 -5.26 10.52
CA VAL A 282 9.93 -3.91 11.08
C VAL A 282 8.70 -3.14 10.60
N ASN A 283 8.00 -2.50 11.52
CA ASN A 283 6.90 -1.60 11.21
C ASN A 283 7.43 -0.19 10.89
N LEU A 284 7.29 0.19 9.62
CA LEU A 284 7.64 1.49 9.05
C LEU A 284 6.35 2.30 8.89
N ASN A 285 5.93 2.97 9.96
CA ASN A 285 4.80 3.90 9.97
C ASN A 285 3.46 3.31 9.50
N GLY A 286 3.20 2.02 9.75
CA GLY A 286 2.00 1.31 9.28
C GLY A 286 2.28 0.28 8.19
N ARG A 287 3.50 0.21 7.64
CA ARG A 287 3.90 -0.81 6.67
C ARG A 287 4.89 -1.77 7.30
N VAL A 288 4.71 -3.06 7.09
CA VAL A 288 5.64 -4.04 7.64
C VAL A 288 6.65 -4.44 6.56
N ALA A 289 7.91 -4.04 6.72
CA ALA A 289 8.98 -4.54 5.88
C ALA A 289 9.53 -5.85 6.47
N MET A 290 9.82 -6.81 5.60
CA MET A 290 10.50 -8.06 5.94
C MET A 290 11.86 -8.08 5.26
N VAL A 291 12.93 -8.10 6.06
CA VAL A 291 14.32 -8.15 5.59
C VAL A 291 14.90 -9.50 5.97
N THR A 292 15.25 -10.31 4.97
CA THR A 292 15.86 -11.63 5.17
C THR A 292 17.28 -11.64 4.62
N ALA A 293 18.26 -11.84 5.49
CA ALA A 293 19.63 -12.13 5.11
C ALA A 293 19.85 -13.65 5.11
N ALA A 294 20.45 -14.18 4.05
CA ALA A 294 20.72 -15.61 3.92
C ALA A 294 22.15 -15.84 3.45
N SER A 295 22.80 -16.89 3.98
CA SER A 295 24.12 -17.36 3.54
C SER A 295 24.33 -18.83 3.86
N GLN A 296 25.18 -19.49 3.08
CA GLN A 296 25.64 -20.85 3.37
C GLN A 296 26.81 -20.88 4.36
N ASN A 297 27.60 -19.80 4.42
CA ASN A 297 28.91 -19.81 5.09
C ASN A 297 28.99 -18.79 6.24
N ASP A 298 28.12 -17.80 6.28
CA ASP A 298 28.19 -16.73 7.27
C ASP A 298 27.57 -17.11 8.61
N SER A 299 28.16 -16.58 9.69
CA SER A 299 27.59 -16.65 11.03
C SER A 299 26.28 -15.85 11.14
N ILE A 300 25.43 -16.20 12.11
CA ILE A 300 24.20 -15.46 12.42
C ILE A 300 24.51 -13.97 12.72
N ASP A 301 25.61 -13.67 13.41
CA ASP A 301 25.98 -12.29 13.72
C ASP A 301 26.32 -11.49 12.46
N THR A 302 26.94 -12.14 11.48
CA THR A 302 27.19 -11.53 10.15
C THR A 302 25.87 -11.25 9.44
N LEU A 303 24.95 -12.21 9.40
CA LEU A 303 23.64 -12.04 8.76
C LEU A 303 22.80 -10.95 9.43
N ARG A 304 22.85 -10.85 10.76
CA ARG A 304 22.23 -9.76 11.53
C ARG A 304 22.76 -8.40 11.08
N ARG A 305 24.09 -8.26 10.94
CA ARG A 305 24.69 -7.00 10.45
C ARG A 305 24.26 -6.66 9.03
N TYR A 306 24.09 -7.66 8.17
CA TYR A 306 23.58 -7.44 6.81
C TYR A 306 22.15 -6.92 6.84
N ALA A 307 21.24 -7.60 7.53
CA ALA A 307 19.84 -7.18 7.63
C ALA A 307 19.70 -5.79 8.29
N ALA A 308 20.45 -5.53 9.36
CA ALA A 308 20.39 -4.26 10.09
C ALA A 308 20.70 -3.05 9.19
N ARG A 309 21.65 -3.15 8.26
CA ARG A 309 21.95 -2.07 7.29
C ARG A 309 20.76 -1.73 6.40
N PHE A 310 20.02 -2.74 5.95
CA PHE A 310 18.82 -2.54 5.14
C PHE A 310 17.66 -2.00 5.96
N VAL A 311 17.48 -2.48 7.20
CA VAL A 311 16.44 -1.97 8.10
C VAL A 311 16.68 -0.51 8.46
N GLU A 312 17.93 -0.13 8.79
CA GLU A 312 18.31 1.25 9.06
C GLU A 312 18.02 2.12 7.83
N ARG A 313 18.38 1.64 6.63
CA ARG A 313 18.14 2.41 5.41
C ARG A 313 16.66 2.56 5.07
N LEU A 314 15.88 1.49 5.24
CA LEU A 314 14.41 1.52 5.12
C LEU A 314 13.79 2.53 6.09
N ARG A 315 14.25 2.57 7.35
CA ARG A 315 13.79 3.56 8.32
C ARG A 315 14.10 4.97 7.83
N LEU A 316 15.35 5.26 7.44
CA LEU A 316 15.75 6.58 6.94
C LEU A 316 14.95 7.01 5.69
N ASP A 317 14.78 6.11 4.72
CA ASP A 317 14.14 6.44 3.45
C ASP A 317 12.61 6.56 3.55
N ASN A 318 12.01 6.02 4.60
CA ASN A 318 10.56 6.08 4.85
C ASN A 318 10.21 6.85 6.13
N GLN A 319 11.17 7.57 6.71
CA GLN A 319 10.95 8.53 7.78
C GLN A 319 10.08 9.68 7.26
N ARG A 320 9.22 10.18 8.14
CA ARG A 320 8.34 11.32 7.91
C ARG A 320 8.41 12.24 9.11
#